data_AF-A0A258CX31-F1
#
_entry.id   AF-A0A258CX31-F1
#
_cell.length_a   1.000
_cell.length_b   1.000
_cell.length_c   1.000
_cell.angle_alpha   90.00
_cell.angle_beta   90.00
_cell.angle_gamma   90.00
#
_symmetry.space_group_name_H-M   'P 1'
#
loop_
_entity.id
_entity.type
_entity.pdbx_description
1 polymer ?
#
loop_
_entity_poly.entity_id
_entity_poly.type
_entity_poly.pdbx_seq_one_letter_code
_entity_poly.pdbx_strand_id
1 'polypeptide(L)'
;MQTRRTILAAGLCVAIPGAASARATLGEDGLYKLDWYLESFLDLADDLAAATAAGKRFAILWGLKGCPACRRMHEVHLADAATERYIRENFEILHLN
;
A
#
# COMPACT_ATOMS: atom_id res chain seq x y z
N MET A 1 -21.33 -32.49 47.02
CA MET A 1 -22.16 -32.73 45.83
C MET A 1 -21.63 -31.86 44.69
N GLN A 2 -21.06 -32.48 43.66
CA GLN A 2 -20.85 -31.88 42.33
C GLN A 2 -22.23 -31.47 41.78
N THR A 3 -22.46 -30.29 41.19
CA THR A 3 -22.34 -30.03 39.75
C THR A 3 -23.13 -28.75 39.41
N ARG A 4 -22.72 -28.08 38.31
CA ARG A 4 -23.27 -26.89 37.60
C ARG A 4 -22.30 -25.70 37.70
N ARG A 5 -21.11 -25.69 37.08
CA ARG A 5 -20.81 -25.88 35.64
C ARG A 5 -21.92 -25.34 34.75
N THR A 6 -21.88 -24.06 34.40
CA THR A 6 -21.99 -23.61 32.98
C THR A 6 -21.76 -22.09 32.83
N ILE A 7 -20.65 -21.78 32.16
CA ILE A 7 -20.51 -20.78 31.09
C ILE A 7 -20.79 -19.30 31.44
N LEU A 8 -19.71 -18.54 31.63
CA LEU A 8 -19.59 -17.18 31.11
C LEU A 8 -18.15 -16.95 30.65
N ALA A 9 -17.75 -17.64 29.59
CA ALA A 9 -16.62 -17.21 28.78
C ALA A 9 -17.14 -16.06 27.91
N ALA A 10 -17.04 -14.83 28.41
CA ALA A 10 -17.31 -13.63 27.63
C ALA A 10 -16.25 -13.55 26.51
N GLY A 11 -16.64 -13.96 25.31
CA GLY A 11 -15.80 -13.89 24.12
C GLY A 11 -15.52 -12.44 23.78
N LEU A 12 -14.27 -12.01 23.98
CA LEU A 12 -13.78 -10.74 23.48
C LEU A 12 -13.53 -10.91 21.97
N CYS A 13 -14.55 -10.62 21.16
CA CYS A 13 -14.38 -10.47 19.72
C CYS A 13 -13.51 -9.24 19.46
N VAL A 14 -12.20 -9.44 19.35
CA VAL A 14 -11.29 -8.43 18.81
C VAL A 14 -11.67 -8.25 17.34
N ALA A 15 -12.33 -7.14 17.03
CA ALA A 15 -12.54 -6.74 15.65
C ALA A 15 -11.15 -6.47 15.05
N ILE A 16 -10.70 -7.36 14.17
CA ILE A 16 -9.50 -7.11 13.36
C ILE A 16 -9.89 -6.01 12.38
N PRO A 17 -9.31 -4.80 12.46
CA PRO A 17 -9.56 -3.76 11.48
C PRO A 17 -9.18 -4.33 10.11
N GLY A 18 -10.12 -4.37 9.18
CA GLY A 18 -9.79 -4.69 7.79
C GLY A 18 -8.79 -3.66 7.30
N ALA A 19 -7.69 -4.11 6.70
CA ALA A 19 -6.70 -3.21 6.11
C ALA A 19 -7.40 -2.35 5.05
N ALA A 20 -7.59 -1.07 5.35
CA ALA A 20 -8.06 -0.11 4.38
C ALA A 20 -7.00 -0.01 3.29
N SER A 21 -7.36 -0.35 2.05
CA SER A 21 -6.49 -0.14 0.91
C SER A 21 -6.51 1.32 0.49
N ALA A 22 -5.35 1.86 0.11
CA ALA A 22 -5.22 3.18 -0.46
C ALA A 22 -6.07 3.30 -1.73
N ARG A 23 -6.96 4.29 -1.74
CA ARG A 23 -7.81 4.55 -2.90
C ARG A 23 -7.05 5.41 -3.91
N ALA A 24 -6.93 4.93 -5.14
CA ALA A 24 -6.35 5.71 -6.22
C ALA A 24 -7.10 7.03 -6.42
N THR A 25 -6.35 8.13 -6.54
CA THR A 25 -6.88 9.45 -6.89
C THR A 25 -6.29 9.90 -8.22
N LEU A 26 -7.03 10.67 -9.01
CA LEU A 26 -6.51 11.26 -10.25
C LEU A 26 -6.00 12.67 -9.93
N GLY A 27 -4.70 12.89 -10.05
CA GLY A 27 -4.07 14.18 -9.84
C GLY A 27 -4.40 15.18 -10.95
N GLU A 28 -4.15 16.47 -10.68
CA GLU A 28 -4.32 17.55 -11.68
C GLU A 28 -3.36 17.40 -12.88
N ASP A 29 -2.23 16.71 -12.67
CA ASP A 29 -1.30 16.26 -13.72
C ASP A 29 -1.89 15.19 -14.64
N GLY A 30 -3.03 14.60 -14.28
CA GLY A 30 -3.69 13.53 -15.02
C GLY A 30 -3.09 12.15 -14.75
N LEU A 31 -2.31 11.99 -13.67
CA LEU A 31 -1.72 10.73 -13.23
C LEU A 31 -2.50 10.16 -12.05
N TYR A 32 -2.55 8.83 -11.94
CA TYR A 32 -3.14 8.17 -10.78
C TYR A 32 -2.16 8.17 -9.61
N LYS A 33 -2.60 8.55 -8.41
CA LYS A 33 -1.77 8.67 -7.21
C LYS A 33 -2.28 7.76 -6.10
N LEU A 34 -1.34 7.25 -5.33
CA LEU A 34 -1.56 6.51 -4.09
C LEU A 34 -0.78 7.22 -2.98
N ASP A 35 -1.27 7.15 -1.75
CA ASP A 35 -0.74 7.90 -0.59
C ASP A 35 0.61 7.37 -0.06
N TRP A 36 1.16 6.34 -0.70
CA TRP A 36 2.32 5.60 -0.25
C TRP A 36 3.51 5.65 -1.21
N TYR A 37 3.42 6.46 -2.25
CA TYR A 37 4.57 6.74 -3.11
C TYR A 37 5.64 7.53 -2.37
N LEU A 38 6.89 7.27 -2.74
CA LEU A 38 8.06 7.98 -2.24
C LEU A 38 7.99 9.45 -2.67
N GLU A 39 8.04 10.36 -1.71
CA GLU A 39 8.31 11.77 -1.97
C GLU A 39 9.82 11.96 -2.14
N SER A 40 10.25 12.28 -3.36
CA SER A 40 11.65 12.35 -3.74
C SER A 40 12.02 13.73 -4.28
N PHE A 41 13.25 14.16 -3.99
CA PHE A 41 13.89 15.33 -4.61
C PHE A 41 14.59 15.01 -5.94
N LEU A 42 14.43 13.78 -6.45
CA LEU A 42 15.02 13.24 -7.66
C LEU A 42 16.54 13.03 -7.60
N ASP A 43 17.10 12.92 -6.40
CA ASP A 43 18.43 12.33 -6.20
C ASP A 43 18.29 10.80 -6.09
N LEU A 44 18.30 10.14 -7.25
CA LEU A 44 18.01 8.70 -7.34
C LEU A 44 19.06 7.84 -6.63
N ALA A 45 20.29 8.33 -6.48
CA ALA A 45 21.34 7.60 -5.79
C ALA A 45 21.05 7.58 -4.28
N ASP A 46 20.65 8.73 -3.73
CA ASP A 46 20.26 8.86 -2.34
C ASP A 46 18.95 8.10 -2.05
N ASP A 47 17.96 8.16 -2.94
CA ASP A 47 16.71 7.40 -2.82
C ASP A 47 16.96 5.88 -2.79
N LEU A 48 17.83 5.39 -3.68
CA LEU A 48 18.22 3.98 -3.73
C LEU A 48 18.97 3.56 -2.47
N ALA A 49 19.91 4.40 -1.98
CA ALA A 49 20.65 4.14 -0.77
C ALA A 49 19.73 4.09 0.45
N ALA A 50 18.78 5.02 0.56
CA ALA A 50 17.79 5.06 1.63
C ALA A 50 16.87 3.82 1.60
N ALA A 51 16.33 3.45 0.43
CA ALA A 51 15.52 2.24 0.28
C ALA A 51 16.31 0.98 0.67
N THR A 52 17.57 0.87 0.23
CA THR A 52 18.47 -0.24 0.57
C THR A 52 18.74 -0.31 2.07
N ALA A 53 19.00 0.83 2.72
CA ALA A 53 19.21 0.91 4.16
C ALA A 53 17.95 0.52 4.96
N ALA A 54 16.76 0.81 4.41
CA ALA A 54 15.48 0.37 4.95
C ALA A 54 15.15 -1.12 4.65
N GLY A 55 16.04 -1.85 3.98
CA GLY A 55 15.83 -3.25 3.60
C GLY A 55 14.81 -3.44 2.45
N LYS A 56 14.51 -2.38 1.70
CA LYS A 56 13.54 -2.35 0.60
C LYS A 56 14.23 -2.24 -0.76
N ARG A 57 13.48 -2.58 -1.80
CA ARG A 57 13.87 -2.34 -3.20
C ARG A 57 13.38 -0.96 -3.64
N PHE A 58 14.20 -0.24 -4.39
CA PHE A 58 13.77 0.98 -5.06
C PHE A 58 13.17 0.64 -6.42
N ALA A 59 12.00 1.21 -6.74
CA ALA A 59 11.36 1.05 -8.03
C ALA A 59 10.83 2.39 -8.54
N ILE A 60 10.96 2.61 -9.85
CA ILE A 60 10.34 3.75 -10.53
C ILE A 60 9.12 3.24 -11.28
N LEU A 61 7.97 3.84 -11.01
CA LEU A 61 6.72 3.60 -11.70
C LEU A 61 6.47 4.77 -12.66
N TRP A 62 6.28 4.47 -13.94
CA TRP A 62 6.05 5.50 -14.96
C TRP A 62 4.55 5.61 -15.26
N GLY A 63 3.96 6.74 -14.89
CA GLY A 63 2.57 7.08 -15.19
C GLY A 63 2.48 7.90 -16.47
N LEU A 64 1.37 7.74 -17.20
CA LEU A 64 1.08 8.53 -18.39
C LEU A 64 -0.32 9.11 -18.29
N LYS A 65 -0.48 10.38 -18.67
CA LYS A 65 -1.80 11.03 -18.73
C LYS A 65 -2.73 10.29 -19.69
N GLY A 66 -3.95 9.99 -19.23
CA GLY A 66 -4.98 9.32 -20.04
C GLY A 66 -4.72 7.83 -20.32
N CYS A 67 -3.75 7.22 -19.64
CA CYS A 67 -3.37 5.82 -19.83
C CYS A 67 -4.39 4.84 -19.22
N PRO A 68 -5.09 4.02 -20.03
CA PRO A 68 -6.11 3.09 -19.52
C PRO A 68 -5.50 1.94 -18.69
N ALA A 69 -4.29 1.50 -19.05
CA ALA A 69 -3.55 0.49 -18.28
C ALA A 69 -3.16 1.03 -16.89
N CYS A 70 -2.74 2.28 -16.83
CA CYS A 70 -2.39 2.96 -15.60
C CYS A 70 -3.60 3.09 -14.68
N ARG A 71 -4.77 3.45 -15.23
CA ARG A 71 -6.05 3.42 -14.49
C ARG A 71 -6.32 2.04 -13.88
N ARG A 72 -6.31 0.98 -14.70
CA ARG A 72 -6.58 -0.39 -14.22
C ARG A 72 -5.57 -0.82 -13.17
N MET A 73 -4.29 -0.52 -13.36
CA MET A 73 -3.24 -0.83 -12.40
C MET A 73 -3.55 -0.22 -11.04
N HIS A 74 -3.92 1.05 -10.97
CA HIS A 74 -4.18 1.72 -9.70
C HIS A 74 -5.54 1.34 -9.08
N GLU A 75 -6.61 1.24 -9.89
CA GLU A 75 -7.96 1.00 -9.39
C GLU A 75 -8.27 -0.48 -9.11
N VAL A 76 -7.47 -1.42 -9.64
CA VAL A 76 -7.72 -2.86 -9.53
C VAL A 76 -6.54 -3.60 -8.91
N HIS A 77 -5.34 -3.44 -9.46
CA HIS A 77 -4.19 -4.25 -9.05
C HIS A 77 -3.54 -3.73 -7.77
N LEU A 78 -3.26 -2.42 -7.71
CA LEU A 78 -2.67 -1.77 -6.53
C LEU A 78 -3.69 -1.48 -5.42
N ALA A 79 -4.99 -1.56 -5.73
CA ALA A 79 -6.07 -1.48 -4.74
C ALA A 79 -6.39 -2.83 -4.06
N ASP A 80 -5.76 -3.93 -4.49
CA ASP A 80 -5.83 -5.18 -3.75
C ASP A 80 -4.97 -5.09 -2.49
N ALA A 81 -5.57 -5.29 -1.32
CA ALA A 81 -4.92 -5.14 -0.02
C ALA A 81 -3.72 -6.09 0.18
N ALA A 82 -3.71 -7.26 -0.47
CA ALA A 82 -2.54 -8.15 -0.42
C ALA A 82 -1.38 -7.61 -1.24
N THR A 83 -1.66 -7.11 -2.45
CA THR A 83 -0.70 -6.46 -3.33
C THR A 83 -0.13 -5.18 -2.70
N GLU A 84 -0.98 -4.29 -2.20
CA GLU A 84 -0.55 -3.04 -1.55
C GLU A 84 0.36 -3.33 -0.35
N ARG A 85 -0.03 -4.27 0.52
CA ARG A 85 0.78 -4.65 1.69
C ARG A 85 2.16 -5.15 1.26
N TYR A 86 2.20 -6.06 0.29
CA TYR A 86 3.47 -6.58 -0.22
C TYR A 86 4.34 -5.45 -0.79
N ILE A 87 3.76 -4.52 -1.55
CA ILE A 87 4.51 -3.39 -2.10
C ILE A 87 5.07 -2.52 -0.97
N ARG A 88 4.23 -2.08 -0.03
CA ARG A 88 4.65 -1.21 1.09
C ARG A 88 5.74 -1.85 1.97
N GLU A 89 5.67 -3.17 2.17
CA GLU A 89 6.66 -3.92 2.96
C GLU A 89 8.00 -4.09 2.24
N ASN A 90 8.01 -4.14 0.90
CA ASN A 90 9.18 -4.56 0.13
C ASN A 90 9.79 -3.48 -0.77
N PHE A 91 9.07 -2.39 -1.04
CA PHE A 91 9.47 -1.38 -2.02
C PHE A 91 9.31 0.05 -1.51
N GLU A 92 10.20 0.92 -1.99
CA GLU A 92 9.99 2.35 -2.10
C GLU A 92 9.71 2.66 -3.58
N ILE A 93 8.52 3.20 -3.87
CA ILE A 93 8.07 3.45 -5.25
C ILE A 93 8.07 4.95 -5.54
N LEU A 94 8.94 5.38 -6.44
CA LEU A 94 8.92 6.72 -7.01
C LEU A 94 8.03 6.74 -8.26
N HIS A 95 7.01 7.60 -8.28
CA HIS A 95 6.11 7.75 -9.41
C HIS A 95 6.48 8.97 -10.27
N LEU A 96 6.77 8.75 -11.56
CA LEU A 96 7.20 9.77 -12.52
C LEU A 96 6.34 9.75 -13.80
N ASN A 97 6.49 10.75 -14.67
CA ASN A 97 5.80 10.88 -15.96
C ASN A 97 6.75 11.21 -17.11
#